data_AF-A0A922WYA3-F1
#
_entry.id   AF-A0A922WYA3-F1
#
_cell.length_a   1.000
_cell.length_b   1.000
_cell.length_c   1.000
_cell.angle_alpha   90.00
_cell.angle_beta   90.00
_cell.angle_gamma   90.00
#
_symmetry.space_group_name_H-M   'P 1'
#
loop_
_entity.id
_entity.type
_entity.pdbx_description
1 polymer ?
#
loop_
_entity_poly.entity_id
_entity_poly.type
_entity_poly.pdbx_seq_one_letter_code
_entity_poly.pdbx_strand_id
1 'polypeptide(L)'
;MKRRQFRLLLEPGLEGVVRLAQLEQYGTDRIDGQRMLLAPELGEHVQGLFPARLPAAVLDALLGKPPIGWKLEMDGLGGSQSIAIRSDGRGVALSAMMRILEHIVPEALLAPMIYEPLNGNGTSERIQNLH
;
A
#
# COMPACT_ATOMS: atom_id res chain seq x y z
N MET A 1 -3.22 20.76 -6.30
CA MET A 1 -4.20 19.71 -6.64
C MET A 1 -4.49 18.90 -5.38
N LYS A 2 -5.77 18.73 -4.99
CA LYS A 2 -6.13 17.82 -3.89
C LYS A 2 -5.91 16.38 -4.36
N ARG A 3 -5.15 15.58 -3.61
CA ARG A 3 -4.96 14.15 -3.92
C ARG A 3 -6.30 13.45 -3.70
N ARG A 4 -6.78 12.73 -4.73
CA ARG A 4 -8.01 11.94 -4.62
C ARG A 4 -7.72 10.72 -3.75
N GLN A 5 -8.61 10.46 -2.80
CA GLN A 5 -8.55 9.23 -2.04
C GLN A 5 -8.99 8.07 -2.93
N PHE A 6 -8.43 6.89 -2.70
CA PHE A 6 -8.75 5.67 -3.40
C PHE A 6 -8.65 4.47 -2.45
N ARG A 7 -9.30 3.39 -2.85
CA ARG A 7 -9.10 2.05 -2.33
C ARG A 7 -8.65 1.16 -3.51
N LEU A 8 -7.61 0.38 -3.29
CA LEU A 8 -7.06 -0.59 -4.24
C LEU A 8 -7.25 -1.98 -3.67
N LEU A 9 -8.08 -2.82 -4.28
CA LEU A 9 -8.20 -4.22 -3.90
C LEU A 9 -7.18 -5.06 -4.69
N LEU A 10 -6.46 -5.92 -3.97
CA LEU A 10 -5.34 -6.71 -4.46
C LEU A 10 -5.45 -8.17 -3.99
N GLU A 11 -4.91 -9.08 -4.80
CA GLU A 11 -4.76 -10.51 -4.46
C GLU A 11 -3.29 -10.93 -4.47
N PRO A 12 -2.48 -10.47 -3.49
CA PRO A 12 -1.03 -10.66 -3.51
C PRO A 12 -0.56 -12.04 -3.01
N GLY A 13 -1.48 -12.88 -2.52
CA GLY A 13 -1.11 -14.09 -1.77
C GLY A 13 -0.42 -13.80 -0.43
N LEU A 14 -0.05 -14.85 0.29
CA LEU A 14 0.33 -14.72 1.71
C LEU A 14 1.61 -13.91 1.93
N GLU A 15 2.67 -14.24 1.17
CA GLU A 15 3.96 -13.55 1.25
C GLU A 15 3.80 -12.06 0.93
N GLY A 16 3.03 -11.75 -0.10
CA GLY A 16 2.75 -10.37 -0.48
C GLY A 16 1.94 -9.60 0.56
N VAL A 17 0.95 -10.23 1.20
CA VAL A 17 0.24 -9.65 2.36
C VAL A 17 1.23 -9.34 3.50
N VAL A 18 2.12 -10.28 3.83
CA VAL A 18 3.11 -10.11 4.90
C VAL A 18 4.06 -8.95 4.57
N ARG A 19 4.59 -8.88 3.34
CA ARG A 19 5.47 -7.78 2.91
C ARG A 19 4.78 -6.42 2.98
N LEU A 20 3.51 -6.32 2.58
CA LEU A 20 2.74 -5.08 2.71
C LEU A 20 2.54 -4.69 4.17
N ALA A 21 2.16 -5.63 5.04
CA ALA A 21 1.92 -5.36 6.45
C ALA A 21 3.19 -4.86 7.14
N GLN A 22 4.32 -5.49 6.85
CA GLN A 22 5.63 -5.06 7.34
C GLN A 22 6.02 -3.67 6.80
N LEU A 23 5.65 -3.35 5.56
CA LEU A 23 5.91 -2.03 4.98
C LEU A 23 5.07 -0.93 5.63
N GLU A 24 3.78 -1.19 5.84
CA GLU A 24 2.88 -0.29 6.56
C GLU A 24 3.39 -0.04 7.98
N GLN A 25 3.79 -1.11 8.68
CA GLN A 25 4.39 -1.02 10.01
C GLN A 25 5.67 -0.20 9.98
N TYR A 26 6.62 -0.50 9.08
CA TYR A 26 7.86 0.27 8.94
C TYR A 26 7.60 1.76 8.65
N GLY A 27 6.58 2.08 7.87
CA GLY A 27 6.18 3.44 7.57
C GLY A 27 5.57 4.21 8.75
N THR A 28 4.96 3.49 9.70
CA THR A 28 4.17 4.02 10.81
C THR A 28 4.93 4.03 12.13
N ASP A 29 5.66 2.95 12.44
CA ASP A 29 6.40 2.76 13.68
C ASP A 29 7.64 3.64 13.69
N ARG A 30 7.65 4.60 14.63
CA ARG A 30 8.72 5.57 14.77
C ARG A 30 9.16 5.73 16.22
N ILE A 31 10.46 5.72 16.44
CA ILE A 31 11.11 6.12 17.69
C ILE A 31 11.99 7.34 17.36
N ASP A 32 11.81 8.44 18.08
CA ASP A 32 12.55 9.70 17.88
C ASP A 32 12.53 10.23 16.43
N GLY A 33 11.41 9.98 15.72
CA GLY A 33 11.23 10.41 14.33
C GLY A 33 11.91 9.53 13.28
N GLN A 34 12.70 8.53 13.69
CA GLN A 34 13.31 7.50 12.85
C GLN A 34 12.38 6.29 12.74
N ARG A 35 12.39 5.63 11.58
CA ARG A 35 11.63 4.38 11.38
C ARG A 35 12.27 3.24 12.17
N MET A 36 11.42 2.38 12.74
CA MET A 36 11.83 1.25 13.57
C MET A 36 12.45 0.10 12.77
N LEU A 37 12.75 -1.00 13.49
CA LEU A 37 13.33 -2.24 12.99
C LEU A 37 12.64 -2.71 11.70
N LEU A 38 13.45 -3.00 10.69
CA LEU A 38 12.99 -3.63 9.47
C LEU A 38 12.68 -5.10 9.73
N ALA A 39 11.44 -5.50 9.48
CA ALA A 39 11.02 -6.89 9.61
C ALA A 39 11.68 -7.79 8.53
N PRO A 40 11.94 -9.07 8.85
CA PRO A 40 12.85 -9.92 8.08
C PRO A 40 12.37 -10.19 6.65
N GLU A 41 11.10 -10.55 6.45
CA GLU A 41 10.55 -10.87 5.12
C GLU A 41 10.72 -9.71 4.13
N LEU A 42 10.32 -8.50 4.54
CA LEU A 42 10.49 -7.29 3.74
C LEU A 42 11.97 -6.94 3.54
N GLY A 43 12.80 -7.12 4.57
CA GLY A 43 14.23 -6.85 4.51
C GLY A 43 14.97 -7.76 3.54
N GLU A 44 14.74 -9.06 3.61
CA GLU A 44 15.32 -10.07 2.72
C GLU A 44 14.87 -9.86 1.27
N HIS A 45 13.57 -9.61 1.06
CA HIS A 45 13.02 -9.30 -0.27
C HIS A 45 13.70 -8.08 -0.91
N VAL A 46 13.78 -6.97 -0.17
CA VAL A 46 14.41 -5.73 -0.68
C VAL A 46 15.91 -5.93 -0.90
N GLN A 47 16.59 -6.66 -0.02
CA GLN A 47 18.02 -6.97 -0.16
C GLN A 47 18.28 -7.82 -1.42
N GLY A 48 17.38 -8.76 -1.75
CA GLY A 48 17.45 -9.56 -2.97
C GLY A 48 17.31 -8.71 -4.24
N LEU A 49 16.39 -7.74 -4.25
CA LEU A 49 16.17 -6.84 -5.39
C LEU A 49 17.26 -5.77 -5.54
N PHE A 50 17.83 -5.30 -4.43
CA PHE A 50 18.78 -4.20 -4.39
C PHE A 50 20.03 -4.54 -3.58
N PRO A 51 20.87 -5.50 -4.03
CA PRO A 51 21.96 -6.03 -3.21
C PRO A 51 23.04 -5.00 -2.83
N ALA A 52 23.17 -3.93 -3.61
CA ALA A 52 24.15 -2.86 -3.38
C ALA A 52 23.61 -1.71 -2.51
N ARG A 53 22.39 -1.80 -1.98
CA ARG A 53 21.75 -0.72 -1.20
C ARG A 53 21.30 -1.22 0.16
N LEU A 54 21.37 -0.33 1.16
CA LEU A 54 20.77 -0.60 2.47
C LEU A 54 19.24 -0.67 2.32
N PRO A 55 18.58 -1.76 2.76
CA PRO A 55 17.14 -1.93 2.61
C PRO A 55 16.31 -0.76 3.16
N ALA A 56 16.68 -0.25 4.34
CA ALA A 56 16.04 0.92 4.95
C ALA A 56 16.06 2.14 4.02
N ALA A 57 17.19 2.43 3.36
CA ALA A 57 17.30 3.56 2.44
C ALA A 57 16.42 3.40 1.20
N VAL A 58 16.23 2.17 0.72
CA VAL A 58 15.30 1.87 -0.39
C VAL A 58 13.86 2.11 0.03
N LEU A 59 13.47 1.61 1.21
CA LEU A 59 12.12 1.78 1.74
C LEU A 59 11.80 3.24 2.09
N ASP A 60 12.79 4.00 2.56
CA ASP A 60 12.70 5.45 2.75
C ASP A 60 12.46 6.19 1.44
N ALA A 61 13.16 5.80 0.38
CA ALA A 61 12.95 6.38 -0.94
C ALA A 61 11.57 6.02 -1.53
N LEU A 62 11.07 4.81 -1.29
CA LEU A 62 9.77 4.35 -1.77
C LEU A 62 8.59 5.03 -1.05
N LEU A 63 8.64 5.06 0.29
CA LEU A 63 7.56 5.59 1.11
C LEU A 63 7.58 7.12 1.19
N GLY A 64 8.75 7.75 1.00
CA GLY A 64 8.93 9.18 1.11
C GLY A 64 8.72 9.70 2.54
N LYS A 65 8.28 10.96 2.63
CA LYS A 65 8.11 11.66 3.92
C LYS A 65 6.88 11.16 4.68
N PRO A 66 6.93 11.11 6.02
CA PRO A 66 5.74 10.84 6.84
C PRO A 66 4.68 11.95 6.73
N PRO A 67 3.41 11.63 7.02
CA PRO A 67 2.87 10.27 7.13
C PRO A 67 2.82 9.59 5.76
N ILE A 68 2.91 8.25 5.71
CA ILE A 68 2.97 7.49 4.44
C ILE A 68 1.71 7.65 3.57
N GLY A 69 0.58 8.07 4.15
CA GLY A 69 -0.58 8.51 3.39
C GLY A 69 -1.51 7.40 2.93
N TRP A 70 -1.35 6.18 3.46
CA TRP A 70 -2.17 5.00 3.16
C TRP A 70 -2.10 4.00 4.31
N LYS A 71 -3.00 3.02 4.28
CA LYS A 71 -3.05 1.90 5.22
C LYS A 71 -3.63 0.65 4.59
N LEU A 72 -3.40 -0.50 5.21
CA LEU A 72 -3.98 -1.77 4.80
C LEU A 72 -5.32 -2.03 5.48
N GLU A 73 -6.18 -2.73 4.75
CA GLU A 73 -7.48 -3.21 5.21
C GLU A 73 -7.64 -4.66 4.78
N MET A 74 -7.87 -5.54 5.73
CA MET A 74 -8.22 -6.93 5.40
C MET A 74 -9.62 -6.95 4.79
N ASP A 75 -9.76 -7.51 3.59
CA ASP A 75 -11.07 -7.66 2.97
C ASP A 75 -11.69 -8.97 3.49
N GLY A 76 -12.63 -8.84 4.42
CA GLY A 76 -13.22 -9.99 5.14
C GLY A 76 -14.21 -10.84 4.33
N LEU A 77 -14.35 -10.60 3.02
CA LEU A 77 -15.33 -11.26 2.17
C LEU A 77 -14.70 -12.40 1.35
N GLY A 78 -14.56 -13.55 2.01
CA GLY A 78 -14.60 -14.86 1.37
C GLY A 78 -13.28 -15.39 0.81
N GLY A 79 -12.63 -16.30 1.57
CA GLY A 79 -11.76 -17.41 1.12
C GLY A 79 -10.50 -17.10 0.30
N SER A 80 -10.44 -15.96 -0.36
CA SER A 80 -9.36 -15.39 -1.13
C SER A 80 -8.61 -14.42 -0.22
N GLN A 81 -7.28 -14.42 -0.28
CA GLN A 81 -6.42 -13.54 0.53
C GLN A 81 -6.38 -12.14 -0.09
N SER A 82 -7.56 -11.54 -0.23
CA SER A 82 -7.74 -10.22 -0.80
C SER A 82 -7.46 -9.17 0.28
N ILE A 83 -6.66 -8.19 -0.06
CA ILE A 83 -6.32 -7.06 0.81
C ILE A 83 -6.60 -5.76 0.08
N ALA A 84 -7.07 -4.76 0.82
CA ALA A 84 -7.28 -3.43 0.29
C ALA A 84 -6.22 -2.45 0.80
N ILE A 85 -5.68 -1.64 -0.10
CA ILE A 85 -4.86 -0.48 0.24
C ILE A 85 -5.77 0.75 0.16
N ARG A 86 -5.97 1.42 1.29
CA ARG A 86 -6.73 2.68 1.35
C ARG A 86 -5.80 3.86 1.50
N SER A 87 -5.79 4.77 0.53
CA SER A 87 -5.09 6.04 0.68
C SER A 87 -5.83 6.97 1.65
N ASP A 88 -5.12 7.71 2.47
CA ASP A 88 -5.69 8.74 3.33
C ASP A 88 -5.81 10.11 2.60
N GLY A 89 -6.43 11.09 3.27
CA GLY A 89 -6.62 12.44 2.71
C GLY A 89 -5.36 13.31 2.67
N ARG A 90 -4.28 12.88 3.34
CA ARG A 90 -2.94 13.50 3.26
C ARG A 90 -2.21 13.02 2.00
N GLY A 91 -2.60 11.83 1.51
CA GLY A 91 -2.54 11.38 0.14
C GLY A 91 -1.21 10.73 -0.23
N VAL A 92 -1.27 9.50 -0.70
CA VAL A 92 -0.26 8.90 -1.59
C VAL A 92 -0.74 9.06 -3.04
N ALA A 93 0.16 9.33 -3.99
CA ALA A 93 -0.23 9.32 -5.40
C ALA A 93 -0.45 7.88 -5.86
N LEU A 94 -1.45 7.62 -6.70
CA LEU A 94 -1.66 6.28 -7.26
C LEU A 94 -0.38 5.75 -7.95
N SER A 95 0.33 6.61 -8.69
CA SER A 95 1.62 6.24 -9.31
C SER A 95 2.71 5.86 -8.30
N ALA A 96 2.74 6.50 -7.12
CA ALA A 96 3.66 6.11 -6.06
C ALA A 96 3.25 4.77 -5.45
N MET A 97 1.94 4.51 -5.32
CA MET A 97 1.43 3.21 -4.89
C MET A 97 1.78 2.10 -5.88
N MET A 98 1.60 2.34 -7.19
CA MET A 98 2.00 1.38 -8.22
C MET A 98 3.49 1.04 -8.12
N ARG A 99 4.34 2.04 -7.92
CA ARG A 99 5.77 1.82 -7.72
C ARG A 99 6.09 1.01 -6.46
N ILE A 100 5.34 1.20 -5.38
CA ILE A 100 5.47 0.36 -4.18
C ILE A 100 5.10 -1.08 -4.54
N LEU A 101 3.97 -1.31 -5.22
CA LEU A 101 3.52 -2.65 -5.60
C LEU A 101 4.54 -3.35 -6.52
N GLU A 102 5.07 -2.66 -7.53
CA GLU A 102 6.09 -3.20 -8.44
C GLU A 102 7.32 -3.77 -7.71
N HIS A 103 7.74 -3.13 -6.61
CA HIS A 103 8.96 -3.49 -5.91
C HIS A 103 8.70 -4.40 -4.71
N ILE A 104 7.57 -4.27 -4.03
CA ILE A 104 7.31 -4.96 -2.76
C ILE A 104 6.40 -6.16 -2.95
N VAL A 105 5.53 -6.13 -3.95
CA VAL A 105 4.47 -7.13 -4.17
C VAL A 105 4.17 -7.31 -5.65
N PRO A 106 5.19 -7.59 -6.49
CA PRO A 106 5.01 -7.66 -7.94
C PRO A 106 3.94 -8.69 -8.35
N GLU A 107 3.76 -9.76 -7.57
CA GLU A 107 2.73 -10.78 -7.79
C GLU A 107 1.30 -10.23 -7.72
N ALA A 108 1.06 -9.16 -6.94
CA ALA A 108 -0.25 -8.50 -6.89
C ALA A 108 -0.67 -7.91 -8.24
N LEU A 109 0.30 -7.61 -9.11
CA LEU A 109 0.07 -7.04 -10.44
C LEU A 109 -0.24 -8.11 -11.50
N LEU A 110 -0.08 -9.39 -11.15
CA LEU A 110 -0.43 -10.51 -12.03
C LEU A 110 -1.93 -10.84 -11.97
N ALA A 111 -2.60 -10.46 -10.90
CA ALA A 111 -4.04 -10.63 -10.70
C ALA A 111 -4.80 -9.34 -11.06
N PRO A 112 -6.12 -9.44 -11.36
CA PRO A 112 -6.95 -8.26 -11.53
C PRO A 112 -6.95 -7.38 -10.28
N MET A 113 -6.70 -6.09 -10.48
CA MET A 113 -6.72 -5.07 -9.42
C MET A 113 -7.95 -4.18 -9.57
N ILE A 114 -8.67 -3.94 -8.48
CA ILE A 114 -9.87 -3.09 -8.48
C ILE A 114 -9.52 -1.74 -7.88
N TYR A 115 -9.70 -0.67 -8.66
CA TYR A 115 -9.55 0.71 -8.21
C TYR A 115 -10.93 1.31 -7.87
N GLU A 116 -11.07 1.78 -6.64
CA GLU A 116 -12.28 2.46 -6.15
C GLU A 116 -11.94 3.90 -5.75
N PRO A 117 -12.46 4.93 -6.44
CA PRO A 117 -12.27 6.31 -6.02
C PRO A 117 -13.09 6.61 -4.77
N LEU A 118 -12.44 7.09 -3.70
CA LEU A 118 -13.11 7.55 -2.50
C LEU A 118 -13.36 9.05 -2.64
N ASN A 119 -14.62 9.43 -2.88
CA ASN A 119 -15.00 10.84 -2.95
C ASN A 119 -14.92 11.44 -1.55
N GLY A 120 -14.03 12.42 -1.36
CA GLY A 120 -13.92 13.18 -0.13
C GLY A 120 -15.19 14.00 0.13
N ASN A 121 -16.07 13.47 0.95
CA ASN A 121 -17.32 14.02 1.49
C ASN A 121 -18.47 14.31 0.49
N GLY A 122 -19.51 13.48 0.59
CA GLY A 122 -20.91 13.94 0.49
C GLY A 122 -21.64 13.60 -0.80
N THR A 123 -22.03 12.33 -0.99
CA THR A 123 -23.34 11.83 -1.49
C THR A 123 -23.15 10.42 -2.05
N SER A 124 -23.39 9.41 -1.21
CA SER A 124 -24.01 8.17 -1.69
C SER A 124 -25.47 8.47 -2.07
N GLU A 125 -25.67 9.30 -3.09
CA GLU A 125 -26.96 9.54 -3.74
C GLU A 125 -26.67 9.96 -5.18
N ARG A 126 -26.31 8.97 -6.00
CA ARG A 126 -26.65 8.91 -7.42
C ARG A 126 -26.26 7.53 -7.93
N ILE A 127 -26.92 6.52 -7.37
CA ILE A 127 -27.38 5.41 -8.21
C ILE A 127 -28.43 6.06 -9.13
N GLN A 128 -27.97 6.66 -10.22
CA GLN A 128 -28.87 6.98 -11.32
C GLN A 128 -29.26 5.63 -11.92
N ASN A 129 -30.37 5.11 -11.43
CA ASN A 129 -31.17 4.15 -12.19
C ASN A 129 -31.46 4.81 -13.54
N LEU A 130 -30.80 4.30 -14.58
CA LEU A 130 -31.22 4.50 -15.96
C LEU A 130 -32.17 3.34 -16.28
N HIS A 131 -33.46 3.57 -16.03
CA HIS A 131 -34.58 2.86 -16.65
C HIS A 131 -35.66 3.87 -16.97
#